data_AF-K1UTT6-F1
#
_entry.id   AF-K1UTT6-F1
#
_cell.length_a   1.000
_cell.length_b   1.000
_cell.length_c   1.000
_cell.angle_alpha   90.00
_cell.angle_beta   90.00
_cell.angle_gamma   90.00
#
_symmetry.space_group_name_H-M   'P 1'
#
loop_
_entity.id
_entity.type
_entity.pdbx_description
1 polymer ?
#
loop_
_entity_poly.entity_id
_entity_poly.type
_entity_poly.pdbx_seq_one_letter_code
_entity_poly.pdbx_strand_id
1 'polypeptide(L)'
;MEKEKKQLGVAFIVVLVAIVMVSAIGIIAMSNKPVVLQGQIEATEVRISGKLPGRIDTFLVREGQYVKMGDTLVVINSPEAWAKFQQVNALEDIAKFQNKKIDDGT
;
A
#
# COMPACT_ATOMS: atom_id res chain seq x y z
N MET A 1 9.32 37.68 -71.94
CA MET A 1 8.44 38.07 -70.82
C MET A 1 7.33 37.05 -70.51
N GLU A 2 6.59 36.51 -71.49
CA GLU A 2 5.48 35.57 -71.21
C GLU A 2 5.93 34.19 -70.73
N LYS A 3 7.04 33.67 -71.27
CA LYS A 3 7.64 32.38 -70.83
C LYS A 3 8.19 32.42 -69.39
N GLU A 4 8.79 33.52 -68.97
CA GLU A 4 9.29 33.70 -67.60
C GLU A 4 8.16 33.75 -66.56
N LYS A 5 7.06 34.46 -66.86
CA LYS A 5 5.87 34.46 -65.97
C LYS A 5 5.25 33.08 -65.82
N LYS A 6 5.25 32.28 -66.90
CA LYS A 6 4.76 30.89 -66.89
C LYS A 6 5.67 29.97 -66.08
N GLN A 7 6.99 30.16 -66.16
CA GLN A 7 7.95 29.41 -65.32
C GLN A 7 7.88 29.81 -63.84
N LEU A 8 7.68 31.09 -63.54
CA LEU A 8 7.49 31.58 -62.17
C LEU A 8 6.23 31.00 -61.53
N GLY A 9 5.13 30.93 -62.30
CA GLY A 9 3.87 30.32 -61.84
C GLY A 9 3.99 28.81 -61.59
N VAL A 10 4.70 28.09 -62.47
CA VAL A 10 4.98 26.66 -62.28
C VAL A 10 5.88 26.42 -61.06
N ALA A 11 6.91 27.23 -60.86
CA ALA A 11 7.77 27.15 -59.68
C ALA A 11 6.98 27.37 -58.38
N PHE A 12 6.06 28.32 -58.36
CA PHE A 12 5.21 28.58 -57.20
C PHE A 12 4.28 27.40 -56.87
N ILE A 13 3.69 26.78 -57.88
CA ILE A 13 2.83 25.58 -57.71
C ILE A 13 3.64 24.41 -57.16
N VAL A 14 4.85 24.18 -57.69
CA VAL A 14 5.74 23.10 -57.21
C VAL A 14 6.10 23.29 -55.74
N VAL A 15 6.43 24.52 -55.33
CA VAL A 15 6.74 24.84 -53.93
C VAL A 15 5.50 24.64 -53.04
N LEU A 16 4.32 25.06 -53.48
CA LEU A 16 3.08 24.90 -52.72
C LEU A 16 2.74 23.41 -52.52
N VAL A 17 2.88 22.59 -53.56
CA VAL A 17 2.68 21.13 -53.47
C VAL A 17 3.69 20.49 -52.52
N ALA A 18 4.95 20.91 -52.55
CA ALA A 18 5.97 20.41 -51.63
C ALA A 18 5.63 20.74 -50.16
N ILE A 19 5.17 21.96 -49.88
CA ILE A 19 4.76 22.38 -48.54
C ILE A 19 3.57 21.55 -48.03
N VAL A 20 2.58 21.31 -48.89
CA VAL A 20 1.40 20.50 -48.55
C VAL A 20 1.80 19.04 -48.27
N MET A 21 2.69 18.47 -49.08
CA MET A 21 3.19 17.10 -48.85
C MET A 21 3.93 16.99 -47.51
N VAL A 22 4.85 17.90 -47.22
CA VAL A 22 5.62 17.90 -45.96
C VAL A 22 4.70 18.03 -44.76
N SER A 23 3.69 18.91 -44.85
CA SER A 23 2.71 19.12 -43.78
C SER A 23 1.85 17.89 -43.53
N ALA A 24 1.39 17.23 -44.59
CA ALA A 24 0.59 16.00 -44.48
C ALA A 24 1.38 14.85 -43.84
N ILE A 25 2.64 14.67 -44.24
CA ILE A 25 3.54 13.65 -43.67
C ILE A 25 3.80 13.93 -42.19
N GLY A 26 4.01 15.19 -41.81
CA GLY A 26 4.23 15.59 -40.41
C GLY A 26 3.05 15.26 -39.50
N ILE A 27 1.82 15.48 -39.96
CA ILE A 27 0.59 15.19 -39.19
C ILE A 27 0.41 13.67 -38.98
N ILE A 28 0.62 12.89 -40.04
CA ILE A 28 0.50 11.42 -39.98
C ILE A 28 1.58 10.84 -39.04
N ALA A 29 2.82 11.32 -39.14
CA ALA A 29 3.93 10.85 -38.32
C ALA A 29 3.74 11.16 -36.82
N MET A 30 3.04 12.24 -36.47
CA MET A 30 2.89 12.66 -35.08
C MET A 30 1.68 12.07 -34.35
N SER A 31 0.76 11.43 -35.07
CA SER A 31 -0.53 10.95 -34.52
C SER A 31 -0.43 9.65 -33.71
N ASN A 32 0.69 8.94 -33.78
CA ASN A 32 0.79 7.56 -33.27
C ASN A 32 1.54 7.44 -31.93
N LYS A 33 1.51 8.48 -31.08
CA LYS A 33 2.16 8.40 -29.77
C LYS A 33 1.30 7.54 -28.83
N PRO A 34 1.78 6.36 -28.39
CA PRO A 34 1.03 5.55 -27.43
C PRO A 34 0.89 6.33 -26.12
N VAL A 35 -0.33 6.44 -25.62
CA VAL A 35 -0.60 7.04 -24.32
C VAL A 35 -0.05 6.10 -23.25
N VAL A 36 1.00 6.55 -22.55
CA VAL A 36 1.56 5.80 -21.42
C VAL A 36 0.73 6.11 -20.19
N LEU A 37 -0.09 5.16 -19.75
CA LEU A 37 -0.84 5.25 -18.51
C LEU A 37 0.08 4.83 -17.36
N GLN A 38 0.38 5.76 -16.47
CA GLN A 38 1.11 5.51 -15.24
C GLN A 38 0.11 5.46 -14.08
N GLY A 39 0.15 4.38 -13.30
CA GLY A 39 -0.65 4.21 -12.09
C GLY A 39 0.25 4.03 -10.87
N GLN A 40 -0.28 4.37 -9.71
CA GLN A 40 0.34 4.08 -8.41
C GLN A 40 -0.57 3.11 -7.66
N ILE A 41 0.03 2.11 -7.02
CA ILE A 41 -0.68 1.20 -6.12
C ILE A 41 -0.45 1.71 -4.70
N GLU A 42 -1.52 1.93 -3.97
CA GLU A 42 -1.46 2.26 -2.54
C GLU A 42 -1.88 1.03 -1.74
N ALA A 43 -1.05 0.65 -0.77
CA ALA A 43 -1.30 -0.45 0.14
C ALA A 43 -1.26 0.07 1.58
N THR A 44 -2.21 -0.36 2.41
CA THR A 44 -2.21 -0.02 3.83
C THR A 44 -1.21 -0.91 4.57
N GLU A 45 -0.16 -0.31 5.09
CA GLU A 45 0.80 -0.99 5.96
C GLU A 45 0.44 -0.76 7.43
N VAL A 46 0.40 -1.84 8.22
CA VAL A 46 0.14 -1.77 9.66
C VAL A 46 1.31 -2.40 10.40
N ARG A 47 1.98 -1.61 11.24
CA ARG A 47 3.05 -2.12 12.11
C ARG A 47 2.45 -2.68 13.40
N ILE A 48 2.61 -3.97 13.62
CA ILE A 48 2.10 -4.67 14.82
C ILE A 48 3.22 -4.73 15.85
N SER A 49 2.91 -4.29 17.07
CA SER A 49 3.83 -4.31 18.21
C SER A 49 3.20 -5.07 19.38
N GLY A 50 4.02 -5.80 20.12
CA GLY A 50 3.60 -6.44 21.36
C GLY A 50 3.18 -5.38 22.40
N LYS A 51 1.99 -5.54 22.99
CA LYS A 51 1.51 -4.67 24.07
C LYS A 51 2.23 -4.89 25.40
N LEU A 52 2.83 -6.06 25.57
CA LEU A 52 3.47 -6.50 26.79
C LEU A 52 4.97 -6.76 26.54
N PRO A 53 5.87 -6.31 27.43
CA PRO A 53 7.28 -6.69 27.33
C PRO A 53 7.42 -8.19 27.60
N GLY A 54 8.22 -8.85 26.77
CA GLY A 54 8.44 -10.28 26.85
C GLY A 54 9.31 -10.76 25.70
N ARG A 55 9.57 -12.06 25.67
CA ARG A 55 10.32 -12.71 24.60
C ARG A 55 9.34 -13.36 23.63
N ILE A 56 9.67 -13.33 22.34
CA ILE A 56 8.94 -14.11 21.35
C ILE A 56 9.18 -15.58 21.67
N ASP A 57 8.09 -16.30 21.90
CA ASP A 57 8.12 -17.73 22.12
C ASP A 57 8.02 -18.46 20.78
N THR A 58 6.95 -18.19 20.02
CA THR A 58 6.68 -18.86 18.75
C THR A 58 6.00 -17.90 17.77
N PHE A 59 6.39 -18.02 16.49
CA PHE A 59 5.65 -17.43 15.36
C PHE A 59 4.62 -18.43 14.83
N LEU A 60 3.36 -18.02 14.76
CA LEU A 60 2.26 -18.86 14.28
C LEU A 60 1.97 -18.65 12.78
N VAL A 61 2.68 -17.72 12.15
CA VAL A 61 2.51 -17.35 10.74
C VAL A 61 3.86 -17.28 10.04
N ARG A 62 3.83 -17.36 8.70
CA ARG A 62 5.01 -17.20 7.84
C ARG A 62 4.90 -15.93 7.01
N GLU A 63 6.04 -15.41 6.57
CA GLU A 63 6.07 -14.28 5.64
C GLU A 63 5.30 -14.60 4.34
N GLY A 64 4.50 -13.64 3.88
CA GLY A 64 3.62 -13.81 2.71
C GLY A 64 2.33 -14.60 2.97
N GLN A 65 2.10 -15.08 4.20
CA GLN A 65 0.85 -15.75 4.56
C GLN A 65 -0.30 -14.74 4.67
N TYR A 66 -1.46 -15.08 4.08
CA TYR A 66 -2.70 -14.32 4.28
C TYR A 66 -3.22 -14.52 5.70
N VAL A 67 -3.49 -13.42 6.39
CA VAL A 67 -4.03 -13.39 7.77
C VAL A 67 -5.29 -12.54 7.81
N LYS A 68 -6.18 -12.82 8.75
CA LYS A 68 -7.43 -12.09 8.97
C LYS A 68 -7.39 -11.34 10.30
N MET A 69 -8.31 -10.39 10.45
CA MET A 69 -8.49 -9.69 11.72
C MET A 69 -8.84 -10.69 12.83
N GLY A 70 -8.09 -10.62 13.93
CA GLY A 70 -8.25 -11.52 15.08
C GLY A 70 -7.28 -12.71 15.09
N ASP A 71 -6.54 -12.95 14.00
CA ASP A 71 -5.55 -14.03 13.98
C ASP A 71 -4.37 -13.72 14.91
N THR A 72 -3.93 -14.75 15.64
CA THR A 72 -2.75 -14.63 16.51
C THR A 72 -1.50 -14.85 15.67
N LEU A 73 -0.66 -13.82 15.57
CA LEU A 73 0.56 -13.88 14.75
C LEU A 73 1.75 -14.41 15.53
N VAL A 74 1.88 -13.99 16.79
CA VAL A 74 3.05 -14.26 17.64
C VAL A 74 2.58 -14.54 19.07
N VAL A 75 3.18 -15.56 19.69
CA VAL A 75 3.03 -15.81 21.12
C VAL A 75 4.21 -15.17 21.84
N ILE A 76 3.91 -14.33 22.83
CA ILE A 76 4.91 -13.66 23.68
C ILE A 76 4.87 -14.29 25.05
N ASN A 77 6.03 -14.74 25.53
CA ASN A 77 6.20 -15.22 26.89
C ASN A 77 6.74 -14.09 27.78
N SER A 78 5.99 -13.75 28.84
CA SER A 78 6.35 -12.72 29.82
C SER A 78 6.23 -13.29 31.24
N PRO A 79 7.33 -13.81 31.82
CA PRO A 79 7.32 -14.40 33.16
C PRO A 79 6.90 -13.40 34.24
N GLU A 80 7.32 -12.13 34.09
CA GLU A 80 7.03 -11.05 35.04
C GLU A 80 5.54 -10.74 35.12
N ALA A 81 4.88 -10.66 33.95
CA ALA A 81 3.44 -10.46 33.89
C ALA A 81 2.69 -11.65 34.51
N TRP A 82 3.19 -12.86 34.29
CA TRP A 82 2.56 -14.06 34.83
C TRP A 82 2.69 -14.16 36.35
N ALA A 83 3.86 -13.81 36.89
CA ALA A 83 4.08 -13.72 38.33
C ALA A 83 3.13 -12.69 38.97
N LYS A 84 2.98 -11.50 38.37
CA LYS A 84 2.08 -10.46 38.89
C LYS A 84 0.62 -10.88 38.82
N PHE A 85 0.21 -11.55 37.75
CA PHE A 85 -1.16 -12.08 37.64
C PHE A 85 -1.46 -13.11 38.71
N GLN A 86 -0.54 -14.06 38.98
CA GLN A 86 -0.71 -15.04 40.05
C GLN A 86 -0.82 -14.38 41.43
N GLN A 87 -0.01 -13.35 41.70
CA GLN A 87 -0.09 -12.58 42.95
C GLN A 87 -1.46 -11.91 43.11
N VAL A 88 -1.97 -11.28 42.04
CA VAL A 88 -3.28 -10.59 42.09
C VAL A 88 -4.42 -11.58 42.30
N ASN A 89 -4.41 -12.72 41.60
CA ASN A 89 -5.43 -13.75 41.80
C ASN A 89 -5.41 -14.31 43.22
N ALA A 90 -4.22 -14.56 43.79
CA ALA A 90 -4.12 -15.02 45.17
C ALA A 90 -4.72 -14.01 46.16
N LEU A 91 -4.50 -12.71 45.94
CA LEU A 91 -5.13 -11.65 46.74
C LEU A 91 -6.65 -11.59 46.56
N GLU A 92 -7.14 -11.74 45.33
CA GLU A 92 -8.57 -11.80 45.03
C GLU A 92 -9.25 -12.98 45.75
N ASP A 93 -8.62 -14.16 45.72
CA ASP A 93 -9.14 -15.35 46.40
C ASP A 93 -9.20 -15.13 47.91
N ILE A 94 -8.14 -14.59 48.52
CA ILE A 94 -8.13 -14.24 49.94
C ILE A 94 -9.29 -13.29 50.28
N ALA A 95 -9.51 -12.25 49.46
CA ALA A 95 -10.58 -11.29 49.68
C ALA A 95 -11.97 -11.95 49.56
N LYS A 96 -12.18 -12.82 48.57
CA LYS A 96 -13.42 -13.60 48.43
C LYS A 96 -13.66 -14.50 49.63
N PHE A 97 -12.63 -15.19 50.11
CA PHE A 97 -12.73 -16.03 51.31
C PHE A 97 -13.04 -15.20 52.55
N GLN A 98 -12.40 -14.04 52.72
CA GLN A 98 -12.68 -13.13 53.84
C GLN A 98 -14.11 -12.62 53.80
N ASN A 99 -14.61 -12.21 52.63
CA ASN A 99 -15.99 -11.76 52.49
C ASN A 99 -16.97 -12.88 52.81
N LYS A 100 -16.70 -14.08 52.28
CA LYS A 100 -17.53 -15.25 52.58
C LYS A 100 -17.56 -15.58 54.06
N LYS A 101 -16.43 -15.48 54.76
CA LYS A 101 -16.36 -15.65 56.22
C LYS A 101 -17.24 -14.63 56.96
N ILE A 102 -17.18 -13.36 56.55
CA ILE A 102 -18.04 -12.30 57.10
C ILE A 102 -19.52 -12.60 56.85
N ASP A 103 -19.88 -13.02 55.62
CA ASP A 103 -21.26 -13.36 55.25
C ASP A 103 -21.77 -14.60 56.02
N ASP A 104 -20.91 -15.60 56.22
CA ASP A 104 -21.20 -16.82 56.99
C ASP A 104 -21.22 -16.56 58.52
N GLY A 105 -20.91 -15.33 58.97
CA GLY A 105 -20.99 -14.91 60.38
C GLY A 105 -19.89 -15.45 61.30
N THR A 106 -18.75 -15.89 60.74
CA THR A 106 -17.55 -16.40 61.46
C THR A 106 -16.26 -15.76 60.99
#